data_AF-A0A3A4XY65-F1
#
_entry.id   AF-A0A3A4XY65-F1
#
_cell.length_a   1.000
_cell.length_b   1.000
_cell.length_c   1.000
_cell.angle_alpha   90.00
_cell.angle_beta   90.00
_cell.angle_gamma   90.00
#
_symmetry.space_group_name_H-M   'P 1'
#
loop_
_entity.id
_entity.type
_entity.pdbx_description
1 polymer ?
#
loop_
_entity_poly.entity_id
_entity_poly.type
_entity_poly.pdbx_seq_one_letter_code
_entity_poly.pdbx_strand_id
1 'polypeptide(L)'
;MEARHINDTPYVPNAGNPRRGFIQTRLQNFGLTMIVMGASFILYYLGLFGGVEGPMTPAYIGERLAAAGFTNRHLLILLLSCMLIAIVWNWLYNGICFLSGRRLTCACRLKEDGRLCAVAVRRDRDCGHVCSAGHRRPKVRFHPVKKGTVAHFVWMMFMVFSGIVIYLS
;
A
#
# COMPACT_ATOMS: atom_id res chain seq x y z
N MET A 1 40.81 -1.79 -34.07
CA MET A 1 39.95 -2.27 -32.97
C MET A 1 39.76 -1.11 -32.01
N GLU A 2 38.78 -0.25 -32.27
CA GLU A 2 38.48 0.93 -31.47
C GLU A 2 37.78 0.54 -30.17
N ALA A 3 38.38 0.92 -29.05
CA ALA A 3 37.81 0.78 -27.72
C ALA A 3 36.72 1.83 -27.54
N ARG A 4 35.46 1.41 -27.42
CA ARG A 4 34.34 2.30 -27.08
C ARG A 4 34.50 2.75 -25.63
N HIS A 5 34.76 4.04 -25.46
CA HIS A 5 34.61 4.77 -24.21
C HIS A 5 33.16 4.61 -23.72
N ILE A 6 32.95 3.81 -22.68
CA ILE A 6 31.67 3.73 -21.98
C ILE A 6 31.68 4.92 -21.02
N ASN A 7 30.81 5.90 -21.29
CA ASN A 7 30.53 7.00 -20.37
C ASN A 7 29.88 6.41 -19.11
N ASP A 8 30.71 6.11 -18.10
CA ASP A 8 30.28 5.81 -16.75
C ASP A 8 29.75 7.10 -16.12
N THR A 9 28.48 7.42 -16.40
CA THR A 9 27.76 8.36 -15.55
C THR A 9 27.41 7.60 -14.26
N PRO A 10 27.98 7.93 -13.10
CA PRO A 10 27.57 7.33 -11.85
C PRO A 10 26.08 7.64 -11.65
N TYR A 11 25.27 6.60 -11.46
CA TYR A 11 23.92 6.76 -10.94
C TYR A 11 24.05 7.30 -9.52
N VAL A 12 24.02 8.63 -9.41
CA VAL A 12 23.85 9.33 -8.15
C VAL A 12 22.46 8.94 -7.67
N PRO A 13 22.29 8.22 -6.54
CA PRO A 13 20.97 8.13 -5.94
C PRO A 13 20.56 9.58 -5.70
N ASN A 14 19.43 9.99 -6.28
CA ASN A 14 18.85 11.31 -6.05
C ASN A 14 18.75 11.49 -4.53
N ALA A 15 19.76 12.13 -3.94
CA ALA A 15 19.74 12.64 -2.60
C ALA A 15 18.82 13.85 -2.67
N GLY A 16 17.52 13.55 -2.79
CA GLY A 16 16.46 14.53 -2.71
C GLY A 16 16.70 15.29 -1.42
N ASN A 17 17.03 16.57 -1.59
CA ASN A 17 17.34 17.54 -0.55
C ASN A 17 16.61 17.20 0.77
N PRO A 18 17.31 16.84 1.87
CA PRO A 18 16.67 16.34 3.09
C PRO A 18 15.67 17.34 3.69
N ARG A 19 15.82 18.64 3.38
CA ARG A 19 14.87 19.70 3.73
C ARG A 19 13.53 19.59 3.00
N ARG A 20 13.52 19.16 1.72
CA ARG A 20 12.27 18.93 0.98
C ARG A 20 11.49 17.76 1.58
N GLY A 21 12.16 16.66 1.93
CA GLY A 21 11.52 15.53 2.61
C GLY A 21 10.88 15.93 3.93
N PHE A 22 11.60 16.67 4.79
CA PHE A 22 11.10 17.06 6.11
C PHE A 22 9.89 18.01 6.03
N ILE A 23 9.94 19.00 5.14
CA ILE A 23 8.83 19.95 4.94
C ILE A 23 7.65 19.23 4.26
N GLN A 24 7.90 18.37 3.28
CA GLN A 24 6.86 17.63 2.57
C GLN A 24 6.16 16.60 3.46
N THR A 25 6.89 15.90 4.33
CA THR A 25 6.30 15.01 5.35
C THR A 25 5.50 15.79 6.37
N ARG A 26 5.97 16.96 6.83
CA ARG A 26 5.19 17.82 7.74
C ARG A 26 3.90 18.35 7.09
N LEU A 27 3.98 18.78 5.82
CA LEU A 27 2.82 19.28 5.09
C LEU A 27 1.78 18.17 4.83
N GLN A 28 2.25 16.96 4.51
CA GLN A 28 1.40 15.78 4.37
C GLN A 28 0.71 15.41 5.69
N ASN A 29 1.45 15.40 6.80
CA ASN A 29 0.89 15.11 8.11
C ASN A 29 -0.11 16.19 8.54
N PHE A 30 0.20 17.47 8.34
CA PHE A 30 -0.70 18.58 8.66
C PHE A 30 -1.97 18.54 7.82
N GLY A 31 -1.86 18.31 6.51
CA GLY A 31 -3.01 18.15 5.63
C GLY A 31 -3.89 16.98 6.05
N LEU A 32 -3.29 15.84 6.41
CA LEU A 32 -4.03 14.68 6.90
C LEU A 32 -4.76 15.00 8.21
N THR A 33 -4.14 15.72 9.15
CA THR A 33 -4.81 16.16 10.39
C THR A 33 -5.97 17.13 10.13
N MET A 34 -5.84 18.06 9.18
CA MET A 34 -6.93 18.97 8.82
C MET A 34 -8.09 18.22 8.15
N ILE A 35 -7.79 17.25 7.27
CA ILE A 35 -8.82 16.42 6.66
C ILE A 35 -9.54 15.59 7.71
N VAL A 36 -8.79 14.96 8.63
CA VAL A 36 -9.37 14.17 9.72
C VAL A 36 -10.25 15.05 10.61
N MET A 37 -9.75 16.22 11.01
CA MET A 37 -10.52 17.17 11.82
C MET A 37 -11.79 17.64 11.10
N GLY A 38 -11.68 18.02 9.83
CA GLY A 38 -12.82 18.45 9.02
C GLY A 38 -13.86 17.34 8.85
N ALA A 39 -13.42 16.11 8.58
CA ALA A 39 -14.29 14.94 8.51
C ALA A 39 -14.97 14.67 9.85
N SER A 40 -14.24 14.74 10.97
CA SER A 40 -14.82 14.60 12.32
C SER A 40 -15.88 15.65 12.61
N PHE A 41 -15.68 16.91 12.21
CA PHE A 41 -16.69 17.95 12.37
C PHE A 41 -17.93 17.72 11.51
N ILE A 42 -17.75 17.35 10.24
CA ILE A 42 -18.88 17.01 9.36
C ILE A 42 -19.68 15.84 9.97
N LEU A 43 -18.99 14.79 10.41
CA LEU A 43 -19.63 13.63 11.04
C LEU A 43 -20.31 13.97 12.39
N TYR A 44 -19.75 14.91 13.15
CA TYR A 44 -20.35 15.42 14.38
C TYR A 44 -21.67 16.15 14.12
N TYR A 45 -21.71 17.08 13.15
CA TYR A 45 -22.93 17.80 12.80
C TYR A 45 -23.95 16.94 12.07
N LEU A 46 -23.51 15.87 11.38
CA LEU A 46 -24.42 14.88 10.81
C LEU A 46 -25.04 13.95 11.87
N GLY A 47 -24.59 14.02 13.13
CA GLY A 47 -25.16 13.29 14.26
C GLY A 47 -24.59 11.89 14.48
N LEU A 48 -23.47 11.53 13.83
CA LEU A 48 -22.87 10.20 13.95
C LEU A 48 -22.40 9.88 15.38
N PHE A 49 -21.93 10.89 16.12
CA PHE A 49 -21.44 10.74 17.49
C PHE A 49 -22.55 10.90 18.55
N GLY A 50 -23.81 11.09 18.16
CA GLY A 50 -24.96 11.13 19.06
C GLY A 50 -25.10 12.39 19.93
N GLY A 51 -24.21 13.38 19.78
CA GLY A 51 -24.27 14.64 20.55
C GLY A 51 -25.12 15.75 19.92
N VAL A 52 -25.41 15.65 18.62
CA VAL A 52 -26.26 16.59 17.86
C VAL A 52 -27.25 15.75 17.05
N GLU A 53 -28.52 16.12 17.04
CA GLU A 53 -29.52 15.46 16.18
C GLU A 53 -29.24 15.80 14.71
N GLY A 54 -28.92 14.79 13.90
CA GLY A 54 -28.63 14.93 12.49
C GLY A 54 -29.07 13.69 11.70
N PRO A 55 -29.14 13.76 10.35
CA PRO A 55 -29.70 12.70 9.52
C PRO A 55 -28.89 11.39 9.52
N MET A 56 -27.66 11.39 10.07
CA MET A 56 -26.82 10.21 10.24
C MET A 56 -26.75 9.75 11.71
N THR A 57 -27.87 9.75 12.44
CA THR A 57 -27.87 9.05 13.72
C THR A 57 -27.66 7.54 13.50
N PRO A 58 -26.92 6.84 14.37
CA PRO A 58 -26.70 5.40 14.24
C PRO A 58 -28.01 4.60 14.18
N ALA A 59 -29.03 5.05 14.89
CA ALA A 59 -30.37 4.47 14.87
C ALA A 59 -31.03 4.60 13.49
N TYR A 60 -31.00 5.79 12.88
CA TYR A 60 -31.58 6.03 11.56
C TYR A 60 -30.84 5.29 10.44
N ILE A 61 -29.52 5.18 10.53
CA ILE A 61 -28.71 4.38 9.61
C ILE A 61 -29.10 2.91 9.71
N GLY A 62 -29.21 2.39 10.94
CA GLY A 62 -29.66 1.02 11.20
C GLY A 62 -31.07 0.75 10.67
N GLU A 63 -31.99 1.69 10.88
CA GLU A 63 -33.38 1.60 10.42
C GLU A 63 -33.49 1.65 8.89
N ARG A 64 -32.72 2.51 8.22
CA ARG A 64 -32.63 2.57 6.75
C ARG A 64 -32.01 1.30 6.16
N LEU A 65 -30.99 0.74 6.82
CA LEU A 65 -30.37 -0.53 6.43
C LEU A 65 -31.36 -1.70 6.60
N ALA A 66 -32.09 -1.74 7.72
CA ALA A 66 -33.12 -2.74 7.97
C ALA A 66 -34.29 -2.61 6.97
N ALA A 67 -34.74 -1.38 6.69
CA ALA A 67 -35.80 -1.09 5.71
C ALA A 67 -35.39 -1.44 4.26
N ALA A 68 -34.09 -1.43 3.95
CA ALA A 68 -33.56 -1.89 2.67
C ALA A 68 -33.50 -3.44 2.56
N GLY A 69 -34.00 -4.18 3.56
CA GLY A 69 -33.95 -5.64 3.58
C GLY A 69 -32.58 -6.21 3.95
N PHE A 70 -31.67 -5.39 4.47
CA PHE A 70 -30.33 -5.81 4.82
C PHE A 70 -30.35 -6.56 6.16
N THR A 71 -30.29 -7.89 6.10
CA THR A 71 -30.26 -8.76 7.28
C THR A 71 -28.85 -8.91 7.86
N ASN A 72 -28.73 -9.34 9.13
CA ASN A 72 -27.45 -9.58 9.82
C ASN A 72 -26.50 -10.49 9.01
N ARG A 73 -27.04 -11.45 8.26
CA ARG A 73 -26.25 -12.35 7.40
C ARG A 73 -25.59 -11.62 6.24
N HIS A 74 -26.28 -10.67 5.60
CA HIS A 74 -25.70 -9.87 4.52
C HIS A 74 -24.58 -8.96 5.02
N LEU A 75 -24.75 -8.37 6.22
CA LEU A 75 -23.72 -7.57 6.86
C LEU A 75 -22.46 -8.40 7.15
N LEU A 76 -22.64 -9.59 7.73
CA LEU A 76 -21.55 -10.50 8.03
C LEU A 76 -20.80 -10.94 6.77
N ILE A 77 -21.51 -11.31 5.70
CA ILE A 77 -20.89 -11.68 4.42
C ILE A 77 -20.10 -10.50 3.84
N LEU A 78 -20.65 -9.29 3.89
CA LEU A 78 -19.96 -8.10 3.39
C LEU A 78 -18.68 -7.83 4.19
N LEU A 79 -18.75 -7.85 5.52
CA LEU A 79 -17.58 -7.62 6.37
C LEU A 79 -16.48 -8.65 6.15
N LEU A 80 -16.85 -9.93 6.06
CA LEU A 80 -15.89 -11.00 5.77
C LEU A 80 -15.28 -10.84 4.38
N SER A 81 -16.07 -10.47 3.37
CA SER A 81 -15.56 -10.23 2.02
C SER A 81 -14.55 -9.08 2.00
N CYS A 82 -14.84 -7.96 2.68
CA CYS A 82 -13.92 -6.83 2.82
C CYS A 82 -12.65 -7.22 3.57
N MET A 83 -12.76 -8.03 4.62
CA MET A 83 -11.61 -8.56 5.37
C MET A 83 -10.71 -9.43 4.47
N LEU A 84 -11.31 -10.36 3.72
CA LEU A 84 -10.57 -11.23 2.79
C LEU A 84 -9.87 -10.40 1.72
N ILE A 85 -10.55 -9.42 1.14
CA ILE A 85 -9.96 -8.49 0.17
C ILE A 85 -8.78 -7.75 0.81
N ALA A 86 -8.92 -7.20 2.02
CA ALA A 86 -7.85 -6.47 2.70
C ALA A 86 -6.63 -7.34 3.04
N ILE A 87 -6.81 -8.64 3.24
CA ILE A 87 -5.72 -9.60 3.47
C ILE A 87 -5.06 -9.95 2.13
N VAL A 88 -5.85 -10.37 1.14
CA VAL A 88 -5.40 -10.89 -0.15
C VAL A 88 -4.80 -9.80 -1.03
N TRP A 89 -5.31 -8.56 -0.96
CA TRP A 89 -4.86 -7.45 -1.81
C TRP A 89 -3.34 -7.22 -1.76
N ASN A 90 -2.73 -7.40 -0.59
CA ASN A 90 -1.28 -7.26 -0.43
C ASN A 90 -0.50 -8.33 -1.22
N TRP A 91 -1.00 -9.55 -1.24
CA TRP A 91 -0.40 -10.65 -2.00
C TRP A 91 -0.62 -10.43 -3.49
N LEU A 92 -1.82 -10.02 -3.89
CA LEU A 92 -2.17 -9.72 -5.27
C LEU A 92 -1.27 -8.62 -5.84
N TYR A 93 -1.11 -7.52 -5.11
CA TYR A 93 -0.26 -6.41 -5.54
C TYR A 93 1.22 -6.83 -5.68
N ASN A 94 1.74 -7.58 -4.70
CA ASN A 94 3.12 -8.07 -4.76
C ASN A 94 3.32 -9.08 -5.89
N GLY A 95 2.34 -9.96 -6.14
CA GLY A 95 2.34 -10.92 -7.24
C GLY A 95 2.32 -10.23 -8.61
N ILE A 96 1.45 -9.24 -8.80
CA ILE A 96 1.40 -8.44 -10.04
C ILE A 96 2.72 -7.69 -10.25
N CYS A 97 3.31 -7.09 -9.20
CA CYS A 97 4.60 -6.43 -9.30
C CYS A 97 5.72 -7.39 -9.72
N PHE A 98 5.74 -8.59 -9.15
CA PHE A 98 6.70 -9.63 -9.48
C PHE A 98 6.55 -10.09 -10.94
N LEU A 99 5.32 -10.39 -11.38
CA LEU A 99 5.02 -10.80 -12.76
C LEU A 99 5.36 -9.71 -13.78
N SER A 100 5.08 -8.45 -13.44
CA SER A 100 5.40 -7.28 -14.26
C SER A 100 6.91 -6.97 -14.31
N GLY A 101 7.74 -7.69 -13.53
CA GLY A 101 9.17 -7.43 -13.42
C GLY A 101 9.51 -6.10 -12.75
N ARG A 102 8.54 -5.47 -12.05
CA ARG A 102 8.73 -4.19 -11.36
C ARG A 102 9.40 -4.47 -10.01
N ARG A 103 10.31 -3.58 -9.58
CA ARG A 103 11.09 -3.71 -8.33
C ARG A 103 12.03 -4.93 -8.25
N LEU A 104 12.45 -5.45 -9.41
CA LEU A 104 13.56 -6.40 -9.51
C LEU A 104 14.88 -5.64 -9.57
N THR A 105 15.83 -6.04 -8.74
CA THR A 105 17.17 -5.44 -8.65
C THR A 105 18.26 -6.48 -8.91
N CYS A 106 19.38 -6.02 -9.45
CA CYS A 106 20.50 -6.87 -9.78
C CYS A 106 21.22 -7.33 -8.50
N ALA A 107 21.41 -8.64 -8.36
CA ALA A 107 22.12 -9.24 -7.24
C ALA A 107 23.65 -9.41 -7.50
N CYS A 108 24.21 -8.76 -8.52
CA CYS A 108 25.63 -8.83 -8.83
C CYS A 108 26.44 -8.09 -7.75
N ARG A 109 27.52 -8.68 -7.23
CA ARG A 109 28.52 -7.96 -6.44
C ARG A 109 29.52 -7.30 -7.39
N LEU A 110 29.77 -6.00 -7.22
CA LEU A 110 30.89 -5.33 -7.88
C LEU A 110 32.20 -5.88 -7.33
N LYS A 111 33.16 -6.14 -8.23
CA LYS A 111 34.47 -6.70 -7.90
C LYS A 111 35.34 -5.76 -7.05
N GLU A 112 35.16 -4.45 -7.17
CA GLU A 112 36.06 -3.48 -6.53
C GLU A 112 35.67 -3.14 -5.09
N ASP A 113 34.36 -3.08 -4.77
CA ASP A 113 33.89 -2.59 -3.46
C ASP A 113 33.07 -3.60 -2.64
N GLY A 114 32.85 -4.81 -3.18
CA GLY A 114 31.95 -5.80 -2.57
C GLY A 114 30.48 -5.38 -2.47
N ARG A 115 30.13 -4.17 -2.91
CA ARG A 115 28.77 -3.62 -2.96
C ARG A 115 27.94 -4.32 -4.03
N LEU A 116 26.65 -4.47 -3.77
CA LEU A 116 25.70 -5.00 -4.74
C LEU A 116 25.36 -3.93 -5.77
N CYS A 117 25.30 -4.29 -7.04
CA CYS A 117 24.92 -3.41 -8.14
C CYS A 117 23.55 -2.76 -7.87
N ALA A 118 22.56 -3.53 -7.39
CA ALA A 118 21.24 -3.06 -6.95
C ALA A 118 20.43 -2.25 -7.98
N VAL A 119 20.91 -2.16 -9.23
CA VAL A 119 20.24 -1.46 -10.32
C VAL A 119 19.01 -2.23 -10.81
N ALA A 120 18.02 -1.51 -11.32
CA ALA A 120 16.81 -2.08 -11.88
C ALA A 120 17.10 -3.06 -13.02
N VAL A 121 16.36 -4.16 -13.04
CA VAL A 121 16.56 -5.26 -13.98
C VAL A 121 15.37 -5.36 -14.92
N ARG A 122 15.64 -5.62 -16.20
CA ARG A 122 14.62 -5.93 -17.21
C ARG A 122 14.67 -7.41 -17.56
N ARG A 123 13.51 -7.98 -17.89
CA ARG A 123 13.41 -9.33 -18.48
C ARG A 123 13.89 -9.27 -19.93
N ASP A 124 14.76 -10.20 -20.26
CA ASP A 124 15.28 -10.43 -21.61
C ASP A 124 14.49 -11.56 -22.30
N ARG A 125 14.50 -11.59 -23.64
CA ARG A 125 13.72 -12.55 -24.43
C ARG A 125 14.20 -14.00 -24.26
N ASP A 126 15.49 -14.22 -23.97
CA ASP A 126 16.06 -15.57 -23.82
C ASP A 126 16.03 -16.10 -22.37
N CYS A 127 14.94 -15.85 -21.63
CA CYS A 127 14.81 -16.30 -20.23
C CYS A 127 15.90 -15.74 -19.27
N GLY A 128 16.54 -14.63 -19.65
CA GLY A 128 17.55 -13.93 -18.86
C GLY A 128 17.01 -12.68 -18.18
N HIS A 129 17.74 -12.20 -17.17
CA HIS A 129 17.49 -10.90 -16.56
C HIS A 129 18.73 -10.02 -16.74
N VAL A 130 18.55 -8.84 -17.35
CA VAL A 130 19.64 -7.93 -17.73
C VAL A 130 19.50 -6.62 -16.97
N CYS A 131 20.59 -6.23 -16.31
CA CYS A 131 20.75 -4.93 -15.66
C CYS A 131 21.18 -3.87 -16.70
N SER A 132 20.87 -2.59 -16.49
CA SER A 132 21.38 -1.51 -17.36
C SER A 132 22.92 -1.39 -17.35
N ALA A 133 23.59 -1.95 -16.35
CA ALA A 133 25.05 -2.11 -16.31
C ALA A 133 25.56 -3.34 -17.11
N GLY A 134 24.70 -4.02 -17.87
CA GLY A 134 25.09 -5.15 -18.73
C GLY A 134 25.20 -6.50 -18.05
N HIS A 135 24.95 -6.62 -16.74
CA HIS A 135 24.99 -7.90 -16.03
C HIS A 135 23.79 -8.79 -16.42
N ARG A 136 24.05 -9.99 -16.98
CA ARG A 136 23.05 -11.03 -17.27
C ARG A 136 23.15 -12.14 -16.23
N ARG A 137 22.14 -12.28 -15.36
CA ARG A 137 22.11 -13.31 -14.30
C ARG A 137 20.70 -13.86 -14.13
N PRO A 138 20.51 -15.17 -13.89
CA PRO A 138 19.19 -15.74 -13.62
C PRO A 138 18.66 -15.37 -12.22
N LYS A 139 19.54 -15.04 -11.26
CA LYS A 139 19.17 -14.68 -9.88
C LYS A 139 19.00 -13.16 -9.75
N VAL A 140 17.77 -12.74 -9.46
CA VAL A 140 17.37 -11.34 -9.21
C VAL A 140 16.80 -11.20 -7.81
N ARG A 141 16.91 -10.01 -7.22
CA ARG A 141 16.36 -9.71 -5.90
C ARG A 141 15.07 -8.91 -6.05
N PHE A 142 13.97 -9.45 -5.54
CA PHE A 142 12.69 -8.76 -5.48
C PHE A 142 12.55 -8.00 -4.15
N HIS A 143 12.12 -6.75 -4.22
CA HIS A 143 11.80 -5.94 -3.05
C HIS A 143 10.28 -5.88 -2.86
N PRO A 144 9.69 -6.77 -2.02
CA PRO A 144 8.26 -6.78 -1.78
C PRO A 144 7.81 -5.50 -1.09
N VAL A 145 6.59 -5.06 -1.39
CA VAL A 145 5.94 -4.01 -0.62
C VAL A 145 5.55 -4.59 0.73
N LYS A 146 6.14 -4.04 1.78
CA LYS A 146 5.78 -4.36 3.15
C LYS A 146 4.43 -3.71 3.44
N LYS A 147 3.48 -4.51 3.94
CA LYS A 147 2.17 -4.04 4.36
C LYS A 147 2.37 -2.96 5.44
N GLY A 148 1.85 -1.76 5.19
CA GLY A 148 1.95 -0.66 6.14
C GLY A 148 1.03 -0.89 7.35
N THR A 149 1.33 -0.19 8.44
CA THR A 149 0.58 -0.25 9.70
C THR A 149 -0.93 -0.04 9.51
N VAL A 150 -1.32 0.86 8.61
CA VAL A 150 -2.73 1.15 8.27
C VAL A 150 -3.46 -0.11 7.79
N ALA A 151 -2.85 -0.87 6.89
CA ALA A 151 -3.49 -2.06 6.36
C ALA A 151 -3.58 -3.17 7.41
N HIS A 152 -2.75 -3.13 8.47
CA HIS A 152 -2.89 -4.00 9.64
C HIS A 152 -4.06 -3.57 10.54
N PHE A 153 -4.22 -2.27 10.79
CA PHE A 153 -5.38 -1.75 11.53
C PHE A 153 -6.71 -2.06 10.83
N VAL A 154 -6.77 -1.92 9.51
CA VAL A 154 -8.01 -2.11 8.73
C VAL A 154 -8.55 -3.54 8.84
N TRP A 155 -7.73 -4.59 8.63
CA TRP A 155 -8.23 -5.97 8.74
C TRP A 155 -8.57 -6.35 10.19
N MET A 156 -7.83 -5.83 11.18
CA MET A 156 -8.13 -6.03 12.59
C MET A 156 -9.49 -5.42 12.96
N MET A 157 -9.79 -4.21 12.49
CA MET A 157 -11.10 -3.59 12.69
C MET A 157 -12.22 -4.43 12.09
N PHE A 158 -12.07 -4.88 10.83
CA PHE A 158 -13.06 -5.77 10.22
C PHE A 158 -13.23 -7.09 10.99
N MET A 159 -12.16 -7.67 11.53
CA MET A 159 -12.24 -8.86 12.37
C MET A 159 -13.04 -8.60 13.66
N VAL A 160 -12.77 -7.49 14.35
CA VAL A 160 -13.50 -7.12 15.58
C VAL A 160 -14.97 -6.88 15.29
N PHE A 161 -15.30 -6.08 14.27
CA PHE A 161 -16.70 -5.84 13.91
C PHE A 161 -17.41 -7.12 13.47
N SER A 162 -16.72 -8.02 12.77
CA SER A 162 -17.30 -9.33 12.41
C SER A 162 -17.60 -10.15 13.66
N GLY A 163 -16.69 -10.16 14.65
CA GLY A 163 -16.89 -10.82 15.92
C GLY A 163 -18.07 -10.26 16.72
N ILE A 164 -18.23 -8.93 16.74
CA ILE A 164 -19.38 -8.27 17.37
C ILE A 164 -20.69 -8.67 16.68
N VAL A 165 -20.73 -8.67 15.34
CA VAL A 165 -21.92 -9.08 14.59
C VAL A 165 -22.26 -10.55 14.85
N ILE A 166 -21.27 -11.44 14.93
CA ILE A 166 -21.47 -12.86 15.28
C ILE A 166 -22.00 -13.01 16.70
N TYR A 167 -21.51 -12.23 17.65
CA TYR A 167 -21.99 -12.28 19.03
C TYR A 167 -23.43 -11.78 19.18
N LEU A 168 -23.81 -10.78 18.39
CA LEU A 168 -25.15 -10.18 18.40
C LEU A 168 -26.17 -10.93 17.52
N SER A 169 -25.72 -11.83 16.64
CA SER A 169 -26.57 -12.63 15.74
C SER A 169 -27.02 -13.93 16.39
#